data_AF-A0A0M2U6V7-F1
#
_entry.id   AF-A0A0M2U6V7-F1
#
_cell.length_a   1.000
_cell.length_b   1.000
_cell.length_c   1.000
_cell.angle_alpha   90.00
_cell.angle_beta   90.00
_cell.angle_gamma   90.00
#
_symmetry.space_group_name_H-M   'P 1'
#
loop_
_entity.id
_entity.type
_entity.pdbx_description
1 polymer ?
#
loop_
_entity_poly.entity_id
_entity_poly.type
_entity_poly.pdbx_seq_one_letter_code
_entity_poly.pdbx_strand_id
1 'polypeptide(L)'
;MQSDYYAFRREELNSGLNDLEQAIEEARNTRDRDVRQQAERKMAQGARNAAAVEPHLAYLWFWARKEEAGGKDLSRRASEAANSIRNAWQEGLGHSIRAIPNAFRFVPDVQDRAFAYMPPLSFILQIPFQLEKPYISRDECDFYLFDNPLRKEKIFKEVPMVAATSWKGVLRAALWQLDYKKDNEVTIRLLGNLRGSEEGQAGRLYFYPTFFDQIGLEVINPHSRETGVGERGILMECVPRGTIGKLLLLYVPFGPVDQSEQERRVEVAQDLEVLAEGVQAMLTTYGFGAKTSSGFGTAKDQLAGQGVLRLRAALPETVVLPDAVSEHPQPAQDLPRYLESATRLHADLRRPDGSLKSEAEYRALIEDRKQEYTKKDKQLYDKAQRWWEREGQQLLRTGPQEPEPEAALPLTETPPVSKREFATLSELRELAQRVATQLRNGGAA
;
A
#
# COMPACT_ATOMS: atom_id res chain seq x y z
N MET A 1 -3.03 18.97 27.40
CA MET A 1 -3.32 18.69 25.98
C MET A 1 -4.41 17.62 25.78
N GLN A 2 -4.24 16.37 26.23
CA GLN A 2 -5.34 15.36 26.14
C GLN A 2 -6.57 15.74 26.99
N SER A 3 -6.38 16.24 28.21
CA SER A 3 -7.49 16.70 29.06
C SER A 3 -8.27 17.85 28.42
N ASP A 4 -7.58 18.83 27.82
CA ASP A 4 -8.20 20.00 27.20
C ASP A 4 -9.01 19.60 25.95
N TYR A 5 -8.49 18.63 25.18
CA TYR A 5 -9.20 18.06 24.03
C TYR A 5 -10.51 17.40 24.46
N TYR A 6 -10.48 16.53 25.48
CA TYR A 6 -11.70 15.85 25.94
C TYR A 6 -12.69 16.80 26.62
N ALA A 7 -12.21 17.83 27.32
CA ALA A 7 -13.07 18.88 27.87
C ALA A 7 -13.80 19.66 26.77
N PHE A 8 -13.07 20.06 25.72
CA PHE A 8 -13.65 20.71 24.55
C PHE A 8 -14.67 19.82 23.82
N ARG A 9 -14.31 18.56 23.55
CA ARG A 9 -15.22 17.59 22.91
C ARG A 9 -16.48 17.33 23.73
N ARG A 10 -16.35 17.28 25.07
CA ARG A 10 -17.50 17.14 25.96
C ARG A 10 -18.47 18.32 25.83
N GLU A 11 -17.96 19.55 25.72
CA GLU A 11 -18.80 20.73 25.53
C GLU A 11 -19.59 20.65 24.21
N GLU A 12 -18.94 20.23 23.12
CA GLU A 12 -19.60 19.98 21.83
C GLU A 12 -20.65 18.85 21.89
N LEU A 13 -20.41 17.83 22.73
CA LEU A 13 -21.31 16.69 22.88
C LEU A 13 -22.56 17.00 23.72
N ASN A 14 -22.53 17.98 24.64
CA ASN A 14 -23.57 18.18 25.64
C ASN A 14 -24.99 18.28 25.05
N SER A 15 -25.18 19.05 23.98
CA SER A 15 -26.49 19.17 23.32
C SER A 15 -26.96 17.84 22.74
N GLY A 16 -26.09 17.15 22.00
CA GLY A 16 -26.40 15.87 21.37
C GLY A 16 -26.68 14.75 22.37
N LEU A 17 -25.97 14.71 23.51
CA LEU A 17 -26.20 13.73 24.57
C LEU A 17 -27.55 13.98 25.28
N ASN A 18 -27.90 15.24 25.55
CA ASN A 18 -29.18 15.61 26.16
C ASN A 18 -30.36 15.29 25.24
N ASP A 19 -30.25 15.64 23.95
CA ASP A 19 -31.28 15.34 22.93
C ASP A 19 -31.53 13.83 22.83
N LEU A 20 -30.46 13.03 22.85
CA LEU A 20 -30.55 11.56 22.83
C LEU A 20 -31.26 11.02 24.08
N GLU A 21 -30.92 11.54 25.26
CA GLU A 21 -31.53 11.11 26.53
C GLU A 21 -33.01 11.44 26.59
N GLN A 22 -33.40 12.65 26.16
CA GLN A 22 -34.80 13.07 26.08
C GLN A 22 -35.59 12.21 25.08
N ALA A 23 -35.01 11.92 23.91
CA ALA A 23 -35.66 11.09 22.91
C ALA A 23 -35.90 9.64 23.40
N ILE A 24 -34.97 9.08 24.20
CA ILE A 24 -35.14 7.76 24.84
C ILE A 24 -36.30 7.78 25.84
N GLU A 25 -36.40 8.85 26.63
CA GLU A 25 -37.48 9.02 27.59
C GLU A 25 -38.85 9.14 26.90
N GLU A 26 -38.94 9.97 25.86
CA GLU A 26 -40.14 10.12 25.03
C GLU A 26 -40.59 8.78 24.43
N ALA A 27 -39.65 8.01 23.87
CA ALA A 27 -39.93 6.70 23.24
C ALA A 27 -40.47 5.65 24.21
N ARG A 28 -40.06 5.70 25.49
CA ARG A 28 -40.48 4.74 26.53
C ARG A 28 -41.79 5.11 27.20
N ASN A 29 -42.03 6.41 27.39
CA ASN A 29 -43.18 6.89 28.15
C ASN A 29 -44.45 7.00 27.31
N THR A 30 -44.34 7.13 25.98
CA THR A 30 -45.50 7.24 25.11
C THR A 30 -46.12 5.88 24.77
N ARG A 31 -47.45 5.84 24.72
CA ARG A 31 -48.23 4.69 24.20
C ARG A 31 -48.66 4.89 22.75
N ASP A 32 -48.50 6.10 22.22
CA ASP A 32 -48.82 6.46 20.85
C ASP A 32 -47.72 5.95 19.91
N ARG A 33 -48.13 5.18 18.89
CA ARG A 33 -47.22 4.56 17.94
C ARG A 33 -46.44 5.59 17.10
N ASP A 34 -47.11 6.66 16.68
CA ASP A 34 -46.51 7.66 15.79
C ASP A 34 -45.52 8.54 16.56
N VAL A 35 -45.89 8.92 17.78
CA VAL A 35 -44.99 9.64 18.71
C VAL A 35 -43.77 8.78 19.06
N ARG A 36 -43.97 7.47 19.32
CA ARG A 36 -42.86 6.55 19.58
C ARG A 36 -41.92 6.44 18.39
N GLN A 37 -42.46 6.29 17.18
CA GLN A 37 -41.64 6.21 15.97
C GLN A 37 -40.86 7.50 15.72
N GLN A 38 -41.47 8.66 15.99
CA GLN A 38 -40.78 9.95 15.89
C GLN A 38 -39.66 10.05 16.92
N ALA A 39 -39.89 9.61 18.16
CA ALA A 39 -38.87 9.59 19.21
C ALA A 39 -37.71 8.64 18.84
N GLU A 40 -37.98 7.44 18.32
CA GLU A 40 -36.95 6.51 17.83
C GLU A 40 -36.10 7.11 16.69
N ARG A 41 -36.70 7.92 15.79
CA ARG A 41 -35.96 8.67 14.77
C ARG A 41 -35.08 9.77 15.38
N LYS A 42 -35.58 10.52 16.36
CA LYS A 42 -34.78 11.52 17.10
C LYS A 42 -33.62 10.85 17.83
N MET A 43 -33.83 9.68 18.44
CA MET A 43 -32.78 8.89 19.08
C MET A 43 -31.68 8.51 18.09
N ALA A 44 -32.04 7.97 16.93
CA ALA A 44 -31.06 7.61 15.90
C ALA A 44 -30.28 8.84 15.40
N GLN A 45 -30.95 9.99 15.23
CA GLN A 45 -30.30 11.24 14.84
C GLN A 45 -29.35 11.76 15.93
N GLY A 46 -29.78 11.78 17.20
CA GLY A 46 -28.95 12.19 18.33
C GLY A 46 -27.70 11.31 18.48
N ALA A 47 -27.86 10.00 18.32
CA ALA A 47 -26.75 9.06 18.34
C ALA A 47 -25.75 9.31 17.19
N ARG A 48 -26.23 9.57 15.97
CA ARG A 48 -25.38 9.93 14.82
C ARG A 48 -24.63 11.24 15.04
N ASN A 49 -25.30 12.26 15.58
CA ASN A 49 -24.68 13.55 15.88
C ASN A 49 -23.57 13.38 16.93
N ALA A 50 -23.84 12.64 18.01
CA ALA A 50 -22.84 12.35 19.05
C ALA A 50 -21.65 11.56 18.49
N ALA A 51 -21.92 10.52 17.69
CA ALA A 51 -20.89 9.69 17.06
C ALA A 51 -20.03 10.48 16.05
N ALA A 52 -20.58 11.52 15.42
CA ALA A 52 -19.85 12.38 14.49
C ALA A 52 -18.88 13.34 15.20
N VAL A 53 -19.14 13.70 16.45
CA VAL A 53 -18.27 14.57 17.26
C VAL A 53 -17.14 13.77 17.90
N GLU A 54 -17.49 12.79 18.74
CA GLU A 54 -16.54 11.90 19.42
C GLU A 54 -17.29 10.63 19.88
N PRO A 55 -17.20 9.52 19.11
CA PRO A 55 -18.01 8.33 19.37
C PRO A 55 -17.58 7.57 20.63
N HIS A 56 -16.29 7.58 20.99
CA HIS A 56 -15.75 6.82 22.10
C HIS A 56 -16.13 7.45 23.43
N LEU A 57 -15.92 8.76 23.57
CA LEU A 57 -16.32 9.57 24.71
C LEU A 57 -17.83 9.57 24.90
N ALA A 58 -18.61 9.74 23.82
CA ALA A 58 -20.07 9.70 23.91
C ALA A 58 -20.58 8.33 24.41
N TYR A 59 -20.00 7.24 23.90
CA TYR A 59 -20.31 5.89 24.37
C TYR A 59 -19.93 5.70 25.85
N LEU A 60 -18.69 6.05 26.22
CA LEU A 60 -18.16 5.88 27.57
C LEU A 60 -18.91 6.72 28.60
N TRP A 61 -19.44 7.88 28.22
CA TRP A 61 -20.30 8.71 29.06
C TRP A 61 -21.55 7.96 29.52
N PHE A 62 -22.30 7.37 28.59
CA PHE A 62 -23.50 6.59 28.95
C PHE A 62 -23.15 5.26 29.59
N TRP A 63 -22.00 4.67 29.26
CA TRP A 63 -21.52 3.47 29.94
C TRP A 63 -21.21 3.75 31.42
N ALA A 64 -20.54 4.86 31.74
CA ALA A 64 -20.30 5.27 33.13
C ALA A 64 -21.61 5.53 33.88
N ARG A 65 -22.57 6.25 33.28
CA ARG A 65 -23.88 6.51 33.90
C ARG A 65 -24.68 5.23 34.15
N LYS A 66 -24.51 4.20 33.32
CA LYS A 66 -25.13 2.88 33.54
C LYS A 66 -24.59 2.22 34.80
N GLU A 67 -23.27 2.26 35.02
CA GLU A 67 -22.61 1.67 36.18
C GLU A 67 -22.91 2.45 37.48
N GLU A 68 -23.08 3.77 37.40
CA GLU A 68 -23.45 4.64 38.53
C GLU A 68 -24.96 4.67 38.84
N ALA A 69 -25.81 4.10 37.98
CA ALA A 69 -27.26 4.22 38.10
C ALA A 69 -27.81 3.50 39.34
N GLY A 70 -28.43 4.25 40.26
CA GLY A 70 -29.12 3.72 41.44
C GLY A 70 -30.44 2.97 41.18
N GLY A 71 -30.73 2.57 39.93
CA GLY A 71 -31.99 1.92 39.58
C GLY A 71 -32.01 1.28 38.19
N LYS A 72 -32.81 0.21 38.03
CA LYS A 72 -32.90 -0.59 36.79
C LYS A 72 -33.35 0.23 35.57
N ASP A 73 -34.26 1.19 35.75
CA ASP A 73 -34.76 1.98 34.62
C ASP A 73 -33.69 2.93 34.07
N LEU A 74 -33.00 3.67 34.95
CA LEU A 74 -31.88 4.55 34.59
C LEU A 74 -30.73 3.78 33.93
N SER A 75 -30.36 2.62 34.50
CA SER A 75 -29.34 1.74 33.93
C SER A 75 -29.73 1.27 32.52
N ARG A 76 -31.01 0.93 32.31
CA ARG A 76 -31.50 0.50 30.99
C ARG A 76 -31.51 1.63 29.97
N ARG A 77 -31.94 2.85 30.35
CA ARG A 77 -31.90 4.03 29.46
C ARG A 77 -30.47 4.36 29.03
N ALA A 78 -29.53 4.36 29.98
CA ALA A 78 -28.12 4.58 29.69
C ALA A 78 -27.54 3.50 28.76
N SER A 79 -27.92 2.23 28.97
CA SER A 79 -27.53 1.14 28.05
C SER A 79 -28.12 1.30 26.64
N GLU A 80 -29.36 1.77 26.51
CA GLU A 80 -30.01 2.03 25.22
C GLU A 80 -29.33 3.19 24.47
N ALA A 81 -28.95 4.24 25.18
CA ALA A 81 -28.16 5.35 24.62
C ALA A 81 -26.78 4.89 24.12
N ALA A 82 -26.02 4.18 24.97
CA ALA A 82 -24.70 3.66 24.61
C ALA A 82 -24.75 2.73 23.40
N ASN A 83 -25.74 1.83 23.34
CA ASN A 83 -25.92 0.94 22.19
C ASN A 83 -26.31 1.70 20.92
N SER A 84 -27.13 2.75 21.03
CA SER A 84 -27.50 3.59 19.88
C SER A 84 -26.28 4.31 19.29
N ILE A 85 -25.39 4.85 20.14
CA ILE A 85 -24.13 5.48 19.73
C ILE A 85 -23.20 4.45 19.07
N ARG A 86 -23.05 3.26 19.67
CA ARG A 86 -22.26 2.18 19.07
C ARG A 86 -22.78 1.83 17.69
N ASN A 87 -24.09 1.63 17.52
CA ASN A 87 -24.68 1.30 16.24
C ASN A 87 -24.45 2.40 15.20
N ALA A 88 -24.65 3.67 15.58
CA ALA A 88 -24.38 4.80 14.69
C ALA A 88 -22.91 4.88 14.26
N TRP A 89 -21.98 4.60 15.17
CA TRP A 89 -20.56 4.51 14.86
C TRP A 89 -20.24 3.33 13.92
N GLN A 90 -20.84 2.16 14.16
CA GLN A 90 -20.68 0.98 13.30
C GLN A 90 -21.18 1.23 11.87
N GLU A 91 -22.34 1.89 11.71
CA GLU A 91 -22.89 2.29 10.41
C GLU A 91 -21.93 3.24 9.65
N GLY A 92 -21.22 4.11 10.38
CA GLY A 92 -20.27 5.07 9.80
C GLY A 92 -18.86 4.53 9.53
N LEU A 93 -18.53 3.34 10.05
CA LEU A 93 -17.16 2.83 10.10
C LEU A 93 -16.50 2.67 8.73
N GLY A 94 -17.26 2.20 7.72
CA GLY A 94 -16.73 2.04 6.35
C GLY A 94 -16.45 3.37 5.64
N HIS A 95 -17.08 4.47 6.10
CA HIS A 95 -16.95 5.81 5.50
C HIS A 95 -15.97 6.71 6.26
N SER A 96 -15.48 6.28 7.43
CA SER A 96 -14.58 7.08 8.26
C SER A 96 -13.15 7.10 7.73
N ILE A 97 -12.73 6.03 7.06
CA ILE A 97 -11.35 5.89 6.55
C ILE A 97 -11.14 6.79 5.33
N ARG A 98 -10.08 7.58 5.37
CA ARG A 98 -9.62 8.37 4.23
C ARG A 98 -8.22 7.94 3.84
N ALA A 99 -7.97 7.86 2.54
CA ALA A 99 -6.62 7.64 2.05
C ALA A 99 -5.69 8.75 2.56
N ILE A 100 -4.50 8.36 3.03
CA ILE A 100 -3.47 9.31 3.43
C ILE A 100 -3.03 10.07 2.17
N PRO A 101 -3.03 11.41 2.18
CA PRO A 101 -2.64 12.18 1.00
C PRO A 101 -1.19 11.88 0.59
N ASN A 102 -0.98 11.61 -0.71
CA ASN A 102 0.36 11.35 -1.26
C ASN A 102 1.37 12.49 -1.04
N ALA A 103 0.87 13.71 -0.76
CA ALA A 103 1.69 14.89 -0.48
C ALA A 103 2.67 14.69 0.70
N PHE A 104 2.33 13.83 1.67
CA PHE A 104 3.18 13.57 2.84
C PHE A 104 4.30 12.57 2.57
N ARG A 105 4.27 11.83 1.45
CA ARG A 105 5.30 10.86 1.04
C ARG A 105 5.76 9.93 2.18
N PHE A 106 4.82 9.40 2.98
CA PHE A 106 5.10 8.49 4.11
C PHE A 106 5.85 7.21 3.71
N VAL A 107 5.69 6.80 2.46
CA VAL A 107 6.40 5.68 1.85
C VAL A 107 7.03 6.16 0.55
N PRO A 108 8.29 5.76 0.25
CA PRO A 108 8.96 6.18 -0.96
C PRO A 108 8.28 5.55 -2.19
N ASP A 109 8.30 6.30 -3.29
CA ASP A 109 7.92 5.74 -4.58
C ASP A 109 9.04 4.80 -5.04
N VAL A 110 8.66 3.54 -5.31
CA VAL A 110 9.59 2.54 -5.81
C VAL A 110 10.14 2.92 -7.17
N GLN A 111 9.51 3.82 -7.94
CA GLN A 111 10.05 4.31 -9.21
C GLN A 111 10.90 5.58 -9.07
N ASP A 112 11.10 6.10 -7.86
CA ASP A 112 11.86 7.33 -7.65
C ASP A 112 13.28 7.21 -8.22
N ARG A 113 13.72 8.28 -8.91
CA ARG A 113 15.08 8.42 -9.44
C ARG A 113 16.10 8.55 -8.32
N ALA A 114 15.69 9.02 -7.14
CA ALA A 114 16.53 9.13 -5.96
C ALA A 114 17.18 7.79 -5.57
N PHE A 115 16.55 6.66 -5.92
CA PHE A 115 17.10 5.33 -5.70
C PHE A 115 18.46 5.11 -6.40
N ALA A 116 18.73 5.79 -7.51
CA ALA A 116 20.02 5.70 -8.21
C ALA A 116 21.20 6.23 -7.40
N TYR A 117 20.96 6.97 -6.31
CA TYR A 117 21.97 7.50 -5.39
C TYR A 117 22.18 6.66 -4.12
N MET A 118 21.40 5.59 -3.90
CA MET A 118 21.58 4.67 -2.75
C MET A 118 22.92 3.93 -2.84
N PRO A 119 23.55 3.39 -1.78
CA PRO A 119 24.78 2.61 -1.92
C PRO A 119 24.67 1.44 -2.93
N PRO A 120 25.74 1.06 -3.66
CA PRO A 120 25.70 -0.09 -4.57
C PRO A 120 25.19 -1.35 -3.88
N LEU A 121 24.51 -2.22 -4.61
CA LEU A 121 23.85 -3.43 -4.12
C LEU A 121 22.66 -3.20 -3.16
N SER A 122 22.27 -1.94 -2.90
CA SER A 122 21.00 -1.64 -2.22
C SER A 122 19.82 -2.11 -3.05
N PHE A 123 18.77 -2.62 -2.42
CA PHE A 123 17.53 -2.97 -3.09
C PHE A 123 16.29 -2.47 -2.35
N ILE A 124 15.23 -2.22 -3.10
CA ILE A 124 13.89 -1.97 -2.56
C ILE A 124 12.96 -3.08 -3.05
N LEU A 125 12.19 -3.63 -2.12
CA LEU A 125 11.24 -4.71 -2.35
C LEU A 125 9.83 -4.23 -1.97
N GLN A 126 8.94 -4.17 -2.97
CA GLN A 126 7.53 -3.83 -2.78
C GLN A 126 6.65 -5.03 -3.12
N ILE A 127 5.75 -5.35 -2.21
CA ILE A 127 4.84 -6.50 -2.34
C ILE A 127 3.41 -6.02 -2.06
N PRO A 128 2.57 -5.87 -3.10
CA PRO A 128 1.14 -5.59 -2.93
C PRO A 128 0.39 -6.89 -2.58
N PHE A 129 0.38 -7.26 -1.30
CA PHE A 129 -0.26 -8.50 -0.84
C PHE A 129 -1.77 -8.32 -0.65
N GLN A 130 -2.54 -9.40 -0.88
CA GLN A 130 -3.96 -9.44 -0.56
C GLN A 130 -4.21 -10.29 0.68
N LEU A 131 -4.93 -9.77 1.67
CA LEU A 131 -5.32 -10.52 2.86
C LEU A 131 -6.17 -11.74 2.50
N GLU A 132 -5.73 -12.91 2.93
CA GLU A 132 -6.50 -14.15 2.85
C GLU A 132 -7.45 -14.28 4.04
N LYS A 133 -7.00 -13.88 5.23
CA LYS A 133 -7.81 -13.78 6.45
C LYS A 133 -7.74 -12.35 7.02
N PRO A 134 -8.74 -11.92 7.81
CA PRO A 134 -8.74 -10.58 8.39
C PRO A 134 -7.45 -10.30 9.18
N TYR A 135 -6.97 -9.06 9.15
CA TYR A 135 -5.86 -8.62 9.98
C TYR A 135 -6.41 -7.93 11.22
N ILE A 136 -5.94 -8.36 12.38
CA ILE A 136 -6.22 -7.72 13.67
C ILE A 136 -4.91 -7.36 14.35
N SER A 137 -4.95 -6.30 15.14
CA SER A 137 -3.83 -5.87 15.98
C SER A 137 -4.38 -5.24 17.24
N ARG A 138 -3.48 -4.84 18.14
CA ARG A 138 -3.83 -4.09 19.33
C ARG A 138 -3.45 -2.63 19.12
N ASP A 139 -4.41 -1.74 19.27
CA ASP A 139 -4.13 -0.31 19.44
C ASP A 139 -3.84 0.03 20.91
N GLU A 140 -3.23 1.20 21.12
CA GLU A 140 -2.91 1.75 22.44
C GLU A 140 -3.91 2.86 22.85
N CYS A 141 -5.15 2.82 22.33
CA CYS A 141 -6.19 3.77 22.69
C CYS A 141 -6.98 3.27 23.92
N ASP A 142 -6.73 3.89 25.08
CA ASP A 142 -7.38 3.51 26.35
C ASP A 142 -8.87 3.89 26.39
N PHE A 143 -9.23 5.03 25.80
CA PHE A 143 -10.61 5.53 25.76
C PHE A 143 -11.30 5.11 24.47
N TYR A 144 -11.58 3.82 24.35
CA TYR A 144 -12.25 3.24 23.18
C TYR A 144 -13.61 2.64 23.55
N LEU A 145 -14.51 2.52 22.56
CA LEU A 145 -15.89 2.07 22.81
C LEU A 145 -16.01 0.55 23.08
N PHE A 146 -14.92 -0.21 22.86
CA PHE A 146 -14.73 -1.61 23.24
C PHE A 146 -13.24 -1.97 23.31
N ASP A 147 -12.93 -3.15 23.82
CA ASP A 147 -11.58 -3.49 24.29
C ASP A 147 -10.56 -3.86 23.19
N ASN A 148 -11.01 -4.06 21.94
CA ASN A 148 -10.18 -4.60 20.87
C ASN A 148 -10.08 -3.67 19.65
N PRO A 149 -9.65 -2.40 19.81
CA PRO A 149 -9.39 -1.51 18.69
C PRO A 149 -8.23 -2.01 17.84
N LEU A 150 -8.33 -1.77 16.54
CA LEU A 150 -7.26 -2.02 15.59
C LEU A 150 -6.28 -0.85 15.60
N ARG A 151 -4.98 -1.12 15.44
CA ARG A 151 -3.95 -0.08 15.35
C ARG A 151 -4.18 0.84 14.16
N LYS A 152 -4.13 2.15 14.41
CA LYS A 152 -4.41 3.19 13.42
C LYS A 152 -3.39 4.33 13.47
N GLU A 153 -3.27 5.07 12.37
CA GLU A 153 -2.52 6.33 12.29
C GLU A 153 -3.38 7.47 12.84
N LYS A 154 -2.86 8.25 13.80
CA LYS A 154 -3.67 9.16 14.64
C LYS A 154 -4.08 10.46 13.94
N ILE A 155 -3.28 10.97 13.01
CA ILE A 155 -3.49 12.28 12.38
C ILE A 155 -4.53 12.18 11.25
N PHE A 156 -4.48 11.13 10.43
CA PHE A 156 -5.26 11.04 9.19
C PHE A 156 -6.61 10.37 9.33
N LYS A 157 -7.36 10.68 10.38
CA LYS A 157 -8.66 10.03 10.67
C LYS A 157 -8.53 8.53 10.89
N GLU A 158 -7.55 8.16 11.71
CA GLU A 158 -7.45 6.80 12.23
C GLU A 158 -7.34 5.73 11.13
N VAL A 159 -6.44 5.93 10.17
CA VAL A 159 -6.21 4.99 9.07
C VAL A 159 -5.60 3.70 9.63
N PRO A 160 -6.21 2.53 9.41
CA PRO A 160 -5.65 1.26 9.86
C PRO A 160 -4.25 1.03 9.33
N MET A 161 -3.37 0.50 10.16
CA MET A 161 -1.98 0.32 9.77
C MET A 161 -1.30 -0.91 10.38
N VAL A 162 -0.21 -1.32 9.73
CA VAL A 162 0.85 -2.14 10.33
C VAL A 162 2.07 -1.23 10.51
N ALA A 163 2.57 -1.14 11.74
CA ALA A 163 3.76 -0.35 12.02
C ALA A 163 5.02 -1.03 11.48
N ALA A 164 6.02 -0.22 11.10
CA ALA A 164 7.33 -0.71 10.68
C ALA A 164 7.98 -1.67 11.70
N THR A 165 7.83 -1.36 12.99
CA THR A 165 8.31 -2.21 14.09
C THR A 165 7.56 -3.54 14.18
N SER A 166 6.28 -3.56 13.87
CA SER A 166 5.48 -4.78 13.78
C SER A 166 5.98 -5.66 12.65
N TRP A 167 6.20 -5.12 11.44
CA TRP A 167 6.77 -5.90 10.34
C TRP A 167 8.13 -6.52 10.67
N LYS A 168 9.02 -5.72 11.27
CA LYS A 168 10.33 -6.22 11.73
C LYS A 168 10.19 -7.36 12.74
N GLY A 169 9.26 -7.23 13.69
CA GLY A 169 8.98 -8.25 14.70
C GLY A 169 8.43 -9.55 14.10
N VAL A 170 7.48 -9.44 13.17
CA VAL A 170 6.88 -10.60 12.52
C VAL A 170 7.89 -11.30 11.62
N LEU A 171 8.67 -10.57 10.81
CA LEU A 171 9.72 -11.19 9.98
C LEU A 171 10.75 -11.92 10.86
N ARG A 172 11.15 -11.33 11.98
CA ARG A 172 12.03 -12.01 12.95
C ARG A 172 11.43 -13.31 13.47
N ALA A 173 10.15 -13.32 13.80
CA ALA A 173 9.44 -14.50 14.27
C ALA A 173 9.34 -15.57 13.17
N ALA A 174 9.08 -15.18 11.92
CA ALA A 174 9.04 -16.09 10.78
C ALA A 174 10.41 -16.72 10.52
N LEU A 175 11.48 -15.93 10.51
CA LEU A 175 12.86 -16.42 10.37
C LEU A 175 13.24 -17.40 11.48
N TRP A 176 12.82 -17.12 12.73
CA TRP A 176 13.03 -18.05 13.84
C TRP A 176 12.36 -19.40 13.61
N GLN A 177 11.13 -19.42 13.07
CA GLN A 177 10.42 -20.66 12.76
C GLN A 177 11.03 -21.44 11.57
N LEU A 178 11.75 -20.72 10.69
CA LEU A 178 12.54 -21.29 9.60
C LEU A 178 13.97 -21.70 10.03
N ASP A 179 14.23 -21.80 11.34
CA ASP A 179 15.52 -22.16 11.94
C ASP A 179 16.65 -21.12 11.76
N TYR A 180 16.36 -19.92 11.26
CA TYR A 180 17.26 -18.76 11.29
C TYR A 180 17.19 -18.08 12.67
N LYS A 181 17.74 -18.76 13.68
CA LYS A 181 17.73 -18.34 15.09
C LYS A 181 18.46 -17.01 15.33
N LYS A 182 18.45 -16.56 16.60
CA LYS A 182 18.90 -15.22 17.02
C LYS A 182 20.40 -14.96 16.78
N ASP A 183 21.19 -16.01 16.79
CA ASP A 183 22.64 -16.07 16.56
C ASP A 183 22.99 -16.29 15.08
N ASN A 184 21.98 -16.48 14.22
CA ASN A 184 22.21 -16.62 12.79
C ASN A 184 22.71 -15.28 12.20
N GLU A 185 23.87 -15.32 11.55
CA GLU A 185 24.51 -14.14 10.97
C GLU A 185 23.60 -13.40 9.98
N VAL A 186 22.82 -14.11 9.16
CA VAL A 186 21.90 -13.49 8.20
C VAL A 186 20.78 -12.74 8.93
N THR A 187 20.22 -13.32 9.98
CA THR A 187 19.20 -12.67 10.82
C THR A 187 19.76 -11.39 11.46
N ILE A 188 20.99 -11.44 11.96
CA ILE A 188 21.69 -10.28 12.53
C ILE A 188 21.93 -9.21 11.46
N ARG A 189 22.44 -9.58 10.27
CA ARG A 189 22.66 -8.64 9.17
C ARG A 189 21.36 -7.99 8.71
N LEU A 190 20.28 -8.76 8.54
CA LEU A 190 18.98 -8.24 8.09
C LEU A 190 18.32 -7.35 9.15
N LEU A 191 18.24 -7.80 10.40
CA LEU A 191 17.38 -7.20 11.43
C LEU A 191 18.12 -6.51 12.57
N GLY A 192 19.44 -6.66 12.64
CA GLY A 192 20.27 -6.17 13.73
C GLY A 192 20.12 -7.01 15.00
N ASN A 193 21.00 -6.73 15.94
CA ASN A 193 21.08 -7.43 17.22
C ASN A 193 19.81 -7.25 18.06
N LEU A 194 19.62 -8.16 19.02
CA LEU A 194 18.57 -8.03 20.02
C LEU A 194 18.82 -6.81 20.91
N ARG A 195 17.73 -6.20 21.37
CA ARG A 195 17.80 -5.15 22.38
C ARG A 195 18.52 -5.70 23.62
N GLY A 196 19.60 -5.03 24.03
CA GLY A 196 20.43 -5.44 25.17
C GLY A 196 21.73 -6.18 24.81
N SER A 197 22.01 -6.43 23.53
CA SER A 197 23.35 -6.88 23.08
C SER A 197 24.37 -5.75 23.21
N GLU A 198 25.56 -6.07 23.72
CA GLU A 198 26.67 -5.13 23.89
C GLU A 198 27.29 -4.68 22.55
N GLU A 199 27.14 -5.48 21.48
CA GLU A 199 27.72 -5.21 20.16
C GLU A 199 26.93 -4.16 19.35
N GLY A 200 25.65 -3.97 19.65
CA GLY A 200 24.86 -2.83 19.13
C GLY A 200 24.71 -2.72 17.60
N GLN A 201 24.71 -3.81 16.84
CA GLN A 201 24.62 -3.75 15.37
C GLN A 201 23.21 -3.40 14.85
N ALA A 202 23.12 -2.38 13.98
CA ALA A 202 21.91 -2.06 13.23
C ALA A 202 21.68 -3.07 12.09
N GLY A 203 20.40 -3.36 11.79
CA GLY A 203 20.04 -4.21 10.66
C GLY A 203 20.09 -3.46 9.33
N ARG A 204 20.37 -4.20 8.25
CA ARG A 204 20.41 -3.72 6.86
C ARG A 204 19.03 -3.46 6.27
N LEU A 205 17.95 -3.97 6.89
CA LEU A 205 16.57 -3.71 6.47
C LEU A 205 15.95 -2.53 7.21
N TYR A 206 15.40 -1.63 6.41
CA TYR A 206 14.46 -0.61 6.82
C TYR A 206 13.03 -1.01 6.41
N PHE A 207 12.10 -0.92 7.35
CA PHE A 207 10.70 -1.29 7.16
C PHE A 207 9.85 -0.03 7.07
N TYR A 208 8.97 0.02 6.08
CA TYR A 208 7.96 1.07 6.00
C TYR A 208 6.63 0.59 6.59
N PRO A 209 5.81 1.50 7.17
CA PRO A 209 4.47 1.15 7.59
C PRO A 209 3.59 0.79 6.39
N THR A 210 2.61 -0.09 6.64
CA THR A 210 1.55 -0.38 5.67
C THR A 210 0.28 0.30 6.15
N PHE A 211 -0.41 0.99 5.25
CA PHE A 211 -1.71 1.63 5.52
C PHE A 211 -2.79 0.92 4.71
N PHE A 212 -3.98 0.77 5.29
CA PHE A 212 -5.14 0.17 4.64
C PHE A 212 -6.25 1.20 4.47
N ASP A 213 -7.08 0.99 3.45
CA ASP A 213 -8.23 1.82 3.10
C ASP A 213 -9.56 1.24 3.59
N GLN A 214 -9.52 0.09 4.28
CA GLN A 214 -10.70 -0.59 4.80
C GLN A 214 -10.54 -0.95 6.28
N ILE A 215 -11.67 -0.91 6.98
CA ILE A 215 -11.84 -1.34 8.36
C ILE A 215 -13.16 -2.09 8.46
N GLY A 216 -13.23 -3.07 9.35
CA GLY A 216 -14.40 -3.87 9.59
C GLY A 216 -14.41 -4.39 11.03
N LEU A 217 -15.41 -5.24 11.31
CA LEU A 217 -15.60 -5.84 12.62
C LEU A 217 -15.68 -7.35 12.48
N GLU A 218 -14.97 -8.05 13.35
CA GLU A 218 -15.01 -9.50 13.52
C GLU A 218 -15.57 -9.83 14.90
N VAL A 219 -16.28 -10.96 15.00
CA VAL A 219 -16.81 -11.46 16.27
C VAL A 219 -16.24 -12.83 16.54
N ILE A 220 -15.49 -12.95 17.64
CA ILE A 220 -15.05 -14.24 18.15
C ILE A 220 -15.97 -14.62 19.30
N ASN A 221 -16.67 -15.74 19.18
CA ASN A 221 -17.52 -16.26 20.26
C ASN A 221 -16.89 -17.51 20.88
N PRO A 222 -16.20 -17.41 22.02
CA PRO A 222 -15.69 -18.58 22.74
C PRO A 222 -16.86 -19.46 23.19
N HIS A 223 -16.73 -20.77 22.98
CA HIS A 223 -17.71 -21.75 23.45
C HIS A 223 -17.16 -22.48 24.66
N SER A 224 -18.01 -22.69 25.67
CA SER A 224 -17.68 -23.55 26.80
C SER A 224 -17.47 -24.98 26.30
N ARG A 225 -16.39 -25.61 26.77
CA ARG A 225 -16.08 -27.02 26.43
C ARG A 225 -17.05 -28.01 27.07
N GLU A 226 -17.68 -27.62 28.17
CA GLU A 226 -18.60 -28.49 28.91
C GLU A 226 -20.02 -28.47 28.33
N THR A 227 -20.50 -27.28 27.97
CA THR A 227 -21.90 -27.10 27.53
C THR A 227 -22.03 -26.94 26.02
N GLY A 228 -20.95 -26.64 25.31
CA GLY A 228 -20.95 -26.33 23.87
C GLY A 228 -21.62 -24.99 23.52
N VAL A 229 -22.07 -24.23 24.53
CA VAL A 229 -22.78 -22.96 24.36
C VAL A 229 -21.76 -21.82 24.28
N GLY A 230 -21.98 -20.90 23.35
CA GLY A 230 -21.22 -19.66 23.26
C GLY A 230 -21.47 -18.74 24.45
N GLU A 231 -20.40 -18.23 25.06
CA GLU A 231 -20.52 -17.38 26.25
C GLU A 231 -20.92 -15.95 25.86
N ARG A 232 -19.99 -15.22 25.25
CA ARG A 232 -20.16 -13.83 24.86
C ARG A 232 -19.30 -13.53 23.65
N GLY A 233 -19.93 -13.07 22.57
CA GLY A 233 -19.23 -12.59 21.39
C GLY A 233 -18.30 -11.42 21.74
N ILE A 234 -17.02 -11.59 21.42
CA ILE A 234 -15.98 -10.58 21.57
C ILE A 234 -15.86 -9.88 20.22
N LEU A 235 -16.30 -8.62 20.20
CA LEU A 235 -16.16 -7.75 19.03
C LEU A 235 -14.72 -7.26 18.91
N MET A 236 -14.17 -7.34 17.70
CA MET A 236 -12.81 -6.91 17.38
C MET A 236 -12.82 -6.09 16.10
N GLU A 237 -12.07 -4.99 16.08
CA GLU A 237 -11.79 -4.30 14.83
C GLU A 237 -10.74 -5.06 14.02
N CYS A 238 -10.95 -5.06 12.71
CA CYS A 238 -10.05 -5.72 11.78
C CYS A 238 -9.91 -4.92 10.48
N VAL A 239 -8.86 -5.21 9.72
CA VAL A 239 -8.89 -5.02 8.28
C VAL A 239 -9.51 -6.27 7.66
N PRO A 240 -10.59 -6.14 6.88
CA PRO A 240 -11.34 -7.29 6.38
C PRO A 240 -10.52 -8.10 5.38
N ARG A 241 -10.90 -9.38 5.24
CA ARG A 241 -10.38 -10.28 4.20
C ARG A 241 -10.49 -9.63 2.81
N GLY A 242 -9.50 -9.88 1.96
CA GLY A 242 -9.48 -9.40 0.59
C GLY A 242 -8.93 -7.98 0.43
N THR A 243 -8.72 -7.24 1.52
CA THR A 243 -8.08 -5.93 1.49
C THR A 243 -6.63 -6.05 1.03
N ILE A 244 -6.18 -5.05 0.26
CA ILE A 244 -4.84 -4.99 -0.30
C ILE A 244 -3.96 -4.15 0.62
N GLY A 245 -2.81 -4.70 1.02
CA GLY A 245 -1.76 -3.97 1.70
C GLY A 245 -0.50 -3.91 0.84
N LYS A 246 0.38 -2.96 1.13
CA LYS A 246 1.71 -2.87 0.50
C LYS A 246 2.78 -3.04 1.57
N LEU A 247 3.53 -4.14 1.51
CA LEU A 247 4.77 -4.31 2.26
C LEU A 247 5.90 -3.68 1.45
N LEU A 248 6.66 -2.80 2.09
CA LEU A 248 7.77 -2.10 1.46
C LEU A 248 9.01 -2.16 2.35
N LEU A 249 10.08 -2.71 1.79
CA LEU A 249 11.35 -2.94 2.47
C LEU A 249 12.48 -2.26 1.68
N LEU A 250 13.35 -1.53 2.36
CA LEU A 250 14.58 -1.01 1.80
C LEU A 250 15.75 -1.74 2.46
N TYR A 251 16.62 -2.30 1.64
CA TYR A 251 17.85 -2.95 2.06
C TYR A 251 19.05 -2.09 1.66
N VAL A 252 19.94 -1.84 2.63
CA VAL A 252 21.20 -1.11 2.41
C VAL A 252 22.36 -1.97 2.92
N PRO A 253 23.28 -2.40 2.03
CA PRO A 253 24.43 -3.22 2.42
C PRO A 253 25.52 -2.33 3.02
N PHE A 254 25.60 -2.32 4.34
CA PHE A 254 26.73 -1.76 5.07
C PHE A 254 27.48 -2.87 5.82
N GLY A 255 28.78 -2.66 6.02
CA GLY A 255 29.70 -3.62 6.62
C GLY A 255 31.07 -3.00 6.85
N PRO A 256 32.09 -3.82 7.17
CA PRO A 256 33.47 -3.37 7.33
C PRO A 256 33.97 -2.62 6.10
N VAL A 257 34.79 -1.59 6.32
CA VAL A 257 35.31 -0.72 5.25
C VAL A 257 36.25 -1.49 4.30
N ASP A 258 36.94 -2.48 4.83
CA ASP A 258 37.92 -3.35 4.17
C ASP A 258 37.30 -4.59 3.49
N GLN A 259 35.97 -4.79 3.61
CA GLN A 259 35.28 -5.90 2.96
C GLN A 259 35.37 -5.79 1.44
N SER A 260 35.80 -6.87 0.78
CA SER A 260 35.87 -6.92 -0.68
C SER A 260 34.47 -6.85 -1.31
N GLU A 261 34.41 -6.35 -2.55
CA GLU A 261 33.14 -6.29 -3.28
C GLU A 261 32.51 -7.67 -3.46
N GLN A 262 33.34 -8.69 -3.69
CA GLN A 262 32.88 -10.07 -3.89
C GLN A 262 32.26 -10.65 -2.61
N GLU A 263 32.89 -10.46 -1.44
CA GLU A 263 32.31 -10.87 -0.16
C GLU A 263 30.97 -10.18 0.09
N ARG A 264 30.90 -8.87 -0.18
CA ARG A 264 29.65 -8.11 -0.07
C ARG A 264 28.56 -8.65 -0.99
N ARG A 265 28.89 -9.00 -2.22
CA ARG A 265 27.92 -9.61 -3.17
C ARG A 265 27.41 -10.95 -2.67
N VAL A 266 28.27 -11.79 -2.09
CA VAL A 266 27.90 -13.08 -1.49
C VAL A 266 26.96 -12.88 -0.30
N GLU A 267 27.23 -11.91 0.58
CA GLU A 267 26.34 -11.58 1.68
C GLU A 267 24.99 -11.08 1.19
N VAL A 268 24.96 -10.13 0.25
CA VAL A 268 23.71 -9.59 -0.31
C VAL A 268 22.88 -10.69 -0.98
N ALA A 269 23.53 -11.62 -1.68
CA ALA A 269 22.88 -12.78 -2.28
C ALA A 269 22.21 -13.67 -1.23
N GLN A 270 22.93 -14.00 -0.15
CA GLN A 270 22.39 -14.80 0.95
C GLN A 270 21.27 -14.07 1.70
N ASP A 271 21.47 -12.78 1.98
CA ASP A 271 20.51 -11.92 2.66
C ASP A 271 19.20 -11.83 1.86
N LEU A 272 19.27 -11.72 0.53
CA LEU A 272 18.10 -11.68 -0.37
C LEU A 272 17.33 -13.00 -0.41
N GLU A 273 18.02 -14.14 -0.46
CA GLU A 273 17.39 -15.47 -0.44
C GLU A 273 16.62 -15.71 0.86
N VAL A 274 17.27 -15.46 2.00
CA VAL A 274 16.66 -15.63 3.33
C VAL A 274 15.52 -14.64 3.55
N LEU A 275 15.68 -13.40 3.06
CA LEU A 275 14.61 -12.41 3.10
C LEU A 275 13.38 -12.87 2.32
N ALA A 276 13.55 -13.36 1.08
CA ALA A 276 12.45 -13.81 0.24
C ALA A 276 11.71 -14.99 0.88
N GLU A 277 12.45 -15.97 1.41
CA GLU A 277 11.86 -17.11 2.13
C GLU A 277 11.12 -16.67 3.40
N GLY A 278 11.75 -15.81 4.21
CA GLY A 278 11.15 -15.27 5.42
C GLY A 278 9.88 -14.46 5.15
N VAL A 279 9.87 -13.64 4.09
CA VAL A 279 8.71 -12.84 3.70
C VAL A 279 7.57 -13.72 3.18
N GLN A 280 7.88 -14.72 2.36
CA GLN A 280 6.87 -15.69 1.91
C GLN A 280 6.22 -16.38 3.11
N ALA A 281 7.01 -17.00 3.99
CA ALA A 281 6.49 -17.71 5.15
C ALA A 281 5.75 -16.80 6.13
N MET A 282 6.25 -15.58 6.33
CA MET A 282 5.60 -14.54 7.13
C MET A 282 4.19 -14.24 6.61
N LEU A 283 4.02 -14.10 5.30
CA LEU A 283 2.74 -13.69 4.71
C LEU A 283 1.78 -14.87 4.50
N THR A 284 2.25 -16.05 4.08
CA THR A 284 1.38 -17.17 3.71
C THR A 284 1.14 -18.17 4.84
N THR A 285 2.12 -18.38 5.72
CA THR A 285 2.10 -19.49 6.70
C THR A 285 1.83 -19.00 8.10
N TYR A 286 2.60 -18.01 8.56
CA TYR A 286 2.54 -17.54 9.94
C TYR A 286 1.55 -16.38 10.15
N GLY A 287 1.37 -15.53 9.14
CA GLY A 287 0.57 -14.32 9.24
C GLY A 287 1.20 -13.24 10.12
N PHE A 288 0.53 -12.09 10.21
CA PHE A 288 0.97 -10.94 10.98
C PHE A 288 -0.14 -10.35 11.87
N GLY A 289 0.23 -9.66 12.94
CA GLY A 289 -0.71 -9.07 13.89
C GLY A 289 -1.00 -9.98 15.08
N ALA A 290 -2.27 -10.05 15.49
CA ALA A 290 -2.73 -10.84 16.63
C ALA A 290 -3.53 -12.09 16.20
N LYS A 291 -3.59 -13.09 17.09
CA LYS A 291 -4.29 -14.38 16.87
C LYS A 291 -3.88 -15.12 15.58
N THR A 292 -2.61 -15.01 15.21
CA THR A 292 -2.02 -15.69 14.04
C THR A 292 -2.14 -17.21 14.09
N SER A 293 -2.20 -17.82 15.29
CA SER A 293 -2.47 -19.25 15.46
C SER A 293 -3.86 -19.70 14.95
N SER A 294 -4.81 -18.77 14.83
CA SER A 294 -6.12 -19.00 14.19
C SER A 294 -6.12 -18.61 12.70
N GLY A 295 -4.96 -18.21 12.17
CA GLY A 295 -4.70 -17.78 10.81
C GLY A 295 -5.01 -16.31 10.53
N PHE A 296 -5.27 -15.48 11.53
CA PHE A 296 -5.45 -14.04 11.28
C PHE A 296 -4.18 -13.43 10.67
N GLY A 297 -4.38 -12.47 9.75
CA GLY A 297 -3.32 -11.76 9.07
C GLY A 297 -2.49 -12.60 8.08
N THR A 298 -3.01 -13.71 7.57
CA THR A 298 -2.40 -14.38 6.41
C THR A 298 -2.79 -13.68 5.11
N ALA A 299 -1.92 -13.79 4.10
CA ALA A 299 -2.10 -13.25 2.77
C ALA A 299 -2.01 -14.36 1.71
N LYS A 300 -2.64 -14.13 0.56
CA LYS A 300 -2.56 -15.03 -0.59
C LYS A 300 -1.15 -15.02 -1.19
N ASP A 301 -0.76 -16.15 -1.75
CA ASP A 301 0.47 -16.25 -2.55
C ASP A 301 0.39 -15.38 -3.82
N GLN A 302 -0.77 -15.34 -4.47
CA GLN A 302 -1.05 -14.44 -5.60
C GLN A 302 -1.16 -12.98 -5.13
N LEU A 303 -0.35 -12.11 -5.71
CA LEU A 303 -0.32 -10.69 -5.39
C LEU A 303 -1.46 -9.92 -6.07
N ALA A 304 -1.85 -8.81 -5.43
CA ALA A 304 -2.78 -7.84 -6.00
C ALA A 304 -2.02 -6.86 -6.91
N GLY A 305 -1.68 -7.33 -8.12
CA GLY A 305 -0.81 -6.64 -9.07
C GLY A 305 0.58 -7.25 -9.08
N GLN A 306 1.59 -6.45 -9.45
CA GLN A 306 2.98 -6.91 -9.52
C GLN A 306 3.77 -6.45 -8.30
N GLY A 307 4.49 -7.38 -7.69
CA GLY A 307 5.60 -7.08 -6.81
C GLY A 307 6.80 -6.58 -7.60
N VAL A 308 7.64 -5.76 -6.95
CA VAL A 308 8.79 -5.12 -7.60
C VAL A 308 10.02 -5.28 -6.71
N LEU A 309 11.09 -5.78 -7.31
CA LEU A 309 12.45 -5.76 -6.77
C LEU A 309 13.29 -4.82 -7.65
N ARG A 310 13.74 -3.68 -7.10
CA ARG A 310 14.73 -2.82 -7.74
C ARG A 310 16.05 -2.92 -7.00
N LEU A 311 17.12 -3.24 -7.72
CA LEU A 311 18.46 -3.44 -7.19
C LEU A 311 19.43 -2.47 -7.87
N ARG A 312 20.27 -1.79 -7.09
CA ARG A 312 21.36 -0.96 -7.60
C ARG A 312 22.57 -1.82 -7.97
N ALA A 313 22.42 -2.58 -9.05
CA ALA A 313 23.47 -3.39 -9.66
C ALA A 313 23.12 -3.66 -11.12
N ALA A 314 24.13 -3.82 -11.98
CA ALA A 314 23.96 -4.39 -13.30
C ALA A 314 23.65 -5.88 -13.15
N LEU A 315 22.46 -6.30 -13.56
CA LEU A 315 22.09 -7.70 -13.69
C LEU A 315 21.80 -7.99 -15.17
N PRO A 316 22.47 -8.98 -15.80
CA PRO A 316 22.15 -9.39 -17.16
C PRO A 316 20.65 -9.68 -17.28
N GLU A 317 20.02 -9.18 -18.35
CA GLU A 317 18.67 -9.60 -18.69
C GLU A 317 18.71 -11.08 -19.00
N THR A 318 17.95 -11.87 -18.24
CA THR A 318 17.80 -13.28 -18.54
C THR A 318 16.95 -13.36 -19.80
N VAL A 319 17.56 -13.66 -20.94
CA VAL A 319 16.83 -14.04 -22.16
C VAL A 319 16.11 -15.35 -21.83
N VAL A 320 14.87 -15.24 -21.36
CA VAL A 320 13.95 -16.36 -21.36
C VAL A 320 13.57 -16.52 -22.82
N LEU A 321 14.12 -17.54 -23.48
CA LEU A 321 13.57 -18.04 -24.74
C LEU A 321 12.09 -18.33 -24.47
N PRO A 322 11.14 -17.67 -25.16
CA PRO A 322 9.74 -17.94 -24.91
C PRO A 322 9.44 -19.37 -25.33
N ASP A 323 9.02 -20.20 -24.38
CA ASP A 323 8.16 -21.33 -24.70
C ASP A 323 6.91 -20.78 -25.39
N ALA A 324 6.53 -21.44 -26.49
CA ALA A 324 5.45 -21.04 -27.36
C ALA A 324 4.14 -20.87 -26.58
N VAL A 325 3.74 -19.62 -26.35
CA VAL A 325 2.39 -19.26 -25.92
C VAL A 325 1.80 -18.29 -26.92
N SER A 326 0.82 -18.83 -27.64
CA SER A 326 -0.17 -18.25 -28.53
C SER A 326 -0.36 -16.73 -28.43
N GLU A 327 -0.11 -16.06 -29.55
CA GLU A 327 -0.49 -14.68 -29.81
C GLU A 327 -2.02 -14.54 -29.74
N HIS A 328 -2.51 -13.89 -28.69
CA HIS A 328 -3.74 -13.11 -28.76
C HIS A 328 -3.36 -11.64 -28.86
N PRO A 329 -3.63 -10.96 -30.00
CA PRO A 329 -3.26 -9.58 -30.18
C PRO A 329 -4.12 -8.67 -29.29
N GLN A 330 -3.46 -7.85 -28.47
CA GLN A 330 -4.08 -6.67 -27.86
C GLN A 330 -4.40 -5.65 -28.99
N PRO A 331 -5.55 -4.95 -28.92
CA PRO A 331 -5.98 -4.06 -29.99
C PRO A 331 -5.05 -2.85 -30.11
N ALA A 332 -4.46 -2.67 -31.30
CA ALA A 332 -3.74 -1.48 -31.67
C ALA A 332 -4.65 -0.25 -31.52
N GLN A 333 -4.18 0.76 -30.80
CA GLN A 333 -4.79 2.09 -30.81
C GLN A 333 -4.75 2.61 -32.26
N ASP A 334 -5.88 3.08 -32.76
CA ASP A 334 -6.10 3.48 -34.15
C ASP A 334 -5.36 4.80 -34.46
N LEU A 335 -4.03 4.73 -34.60
CA LEU A 335 -3.16 5.84 -34.96
C LEU A 335 -3.34 6.18 -36.46
N PRO A 336 -3.57 7.45 -36.83
CA PRO A 336 -3.67 7.84 -38.23
C PRO A 336 -2.40 7.47 -39.01
N ARG A 337 -2.55 6.89 -40.21
CA ARG A 337 -1.43 6.41 -41.06
C ARG A 337 -0.30 7.40 -41.35
N TYR A 338 -0.51 8.70 -41.16
CA TYR A 338 0.52 9.72 -41.35
C TYR A 338 1.40 9.95 -40.10
N LEU A 339 1.13 9.24 -38.99
CA LEU A 339 1.90 9.28 -37.74
C LEU A 339 2.53 7.93 -37.43
N GLU A 340 3.79 7.98 -37.02
CA GLU A 340 4.54 6.85 -36.45
C GLU A 340 4.31 6.76 -34.93
N SER A 341 4.11 7.91 -34.28
CA SER A 341 3.64 8.03 -32.90
C SER A 341 2.86 9.34 -32.73
N ALA A 342 2.20 9.55 -31.59
CA ALA A 342 1.39 10.75 -31.33
C ALA A 342 2.13 12.09 -31.50
N THR A 343 3.47 12.08 -31.51
CA THR A 343 4.32 13.27 -31.66
C THR A 343 5.28 13.19 -32.86
N ARG A 344 5.14 12.18 -33.72
CA ARG A 344 6.14 11.86 -34.76
C ARG A 344 5.48 11.51 -36.09
N LEU A 345 5.81 12.26 -37.14
CA LEU A 345 5.40 11.93 -38.52
C LEU A 345 5.92 10.57 -38.96
N HIS A 346 5.11 9.89 -39.77
CA HIS A 346 5.52 8.67 -40.46
C HIS A 346 6.80 8.90 -41.27
N ALA A 347 7.72 7.93 -41.25
CA ALA A 347 9.05 8.05 -41.87
C ALA A 347 8.99 8.46 -43.36
N ASP A 348 7.98 7.98 -44.08
CA ASP A 348 7.80 8.30 -45.51
C ASP A 348 7.51 9.78 -45.76
N LEU A 349 6.89 10.47 -44.81
CA LEU A 349 6.49 11.88 -44.90
C LEU A 349 7.48 12.84 -44.24
N ARG A 350 8.53 12.33 -43.59
CA ARG A 350 9.44 13.11 -42.74
C ARG A 350 10.86 13.17 -43.30
N ARG A 351 11.49 14.34 -43.25
CA ARG A 351 12.90 14.59 -43.56
C ARG A 351 13.82 14.24 -42.37
N PRO A 352 15.15 14.09 -42.58
CA PRO A 352 16.09 13.76 -41.51
C PRO A 352 16.14 14.78 -40.37
N ASP A 353 15.84 16.06 -40.66
CA ASP A 353 15.75 17.15 -39.69
C ASP A 353 14.45 17.15 -38.86
N GLY A 354 13.58 16.16 -39.06
CA GLY A 354 12.29 16.06 -38.40
C GLY A 354 11.14 16.80 -39.09
N SER A 355 11.41 17.57 -40.15
CA SER A 355 10.41 18.35 -40.88
C SER A 355 9.55 17.50 -41.83
N LEU A 356 8.37 18.00 -42.20
CA LEU A 356 7.54 17.39 -43.25
C LEU A 356 8.20 17.57 -44.63
N LYS A 357 8.28 16.49 -45.42
CA LYS A 357 8.68 16.52 -46.84
C LYS A 357 7.71 17.37 -47.66
N SER A 358 8.18 17.96 -48.75
CA SER A 358 7.28 18.63 -49.71
C SER A 358 6.44 17.63 -50.52
N GLU A 359 5.33 18.05 -51.13
CA GLU A 359 4.45 17.16 -51.93
C GLU A 359 5.24 16.55 -53.11
N ALA A 360 6.14 17.33 -53.70
CA ALA A 360 7.03 16.87 -54.77
C ALA A 360 8.02 15.80 -54.29
N GLU A 361 8.57 15.93 -53.08
CA GLU A 361 9.47 14.94 -52.48
C GLU A 361 8.74 13.65 -52.09
N TYR A 362 7.52 13.77 -51.57
CA TYR A 362 6.70 12.60 -51.23
C TYR A 362 6.27 11.86 -52.49
N ARG A 363 5.88 12.59 -53.54
CA ARG A 363 5.54 12.01 -54.85
C ARG A 363 6.73 11.29 -55.49
N ALA A 364 7.91 11.90 -55.48
CA ALA A 364 9.13 11.29 -55.99
C ALA A 364 9.48 9.98 -55.23
N LEU A 365 9.22 9.91 -53.92
CA LEU A 365 9.43 8.70 -53.12
C LEU A 365 8.45 7.57 -53.46
N ILE A 366 7.19 7.89 -53.76
CA ILE A 366 6.21 6.89 -54.24
C ILE A 366 6.61 6.37 -55.63
N GLU A 367 7.03 7.27 -56.52
CA GLU A 367 7.49 6.93 -57.87
C GLU A 367 8.79 6.10 -57.86
N ASP A 368 9.74 6.39 -56.96
CA ASP A 368 10.97 5.59 -56.73
C ASP A 368 10.67 4.16 -56.25
N ARG A 369 9.59 4.00 -55.48
CA ARG A 369 9.06 2.69 -55.07
C ARG A 369 8.29 1.96 -56.17
N LYS A 370 8.31 2.47 -57.40
CA LYS A 370 7.58 1.95 -58.58
C LYS A 370 6.06 1.91 -58.37
N GLN A 371 5.52 2.81 -57.56
CA GLN A 371 4.08 2.95 -57.34
C GLN A 371 3.56 4.20 -58.06
N GLU A 372 2.36 4.14 -58.61
CA GLU A 372 1.71 5.33 -59.19
C GLU A 372 1.16 6.20 -58.08
N TYR A 373 1.43 7.51 -58.13
CA TYR A 373 0.90 8.46 -57.16
C TYR A 373 -0.62 8.61 -57.32
N THR A 374 -1.39 8.08 -56.38
CA THR A 374 -2.85 8.03 -56.48
C THR A 374 -3.54 9.16 -55.70
N LYS A 375 -4.86 9.30 -55.91
CA LYS A 375 -5.71 10.21 -55.12
C LYS A 375 -5.67 9.90 -53.61
N LYS A 376 -5.36 8.67 -53.20
CA LYS A 376 -5.27 8.27 -51.78
C LYS A 376 -3.98 8.80 -51.14
N ASP A 377 -2.88 8.79 -51.88
CA ASP A 377 -1.58 9.29 -51.41
C ASP A 377 -1.62 10.81 -51.24
N LYS A 378 -2.31 11.50 -52.16
CA LYS A 378 -2.59 12.94 -52.02
C LYS A 378 -3.40 13.26 -50.77
N GLN A 379 -4.48 12.52 -50.52
CA GLN A 379 -5.30 12.71 -49.30
C GLN A 379 -4.53 12.43 -48.01
N LEU A 380 -3.59 11.47 -48.03
CA LEU A 380 -2.75 11.16 -46.88
C LEU A 380 -1.73 12.26 -46.63
N TYR A 381 -1.11 12.79 -47.68
CA TYR A 381 -0.21 13.94 -47.60
C TYR A 381 -0.93 15.21 -47.11
N ASP A 382 -2.12 15.52 -47.62
CA ASP A 382 -2.91 16.68 -47.19
C ASP A 382 -3.25 16.62 -45.69
N LYS A 383 -3.51 15.42 -45.15
CA LYS A 383 -3.75 15.21 -43.71
C LYS A 383 -2.48 15.39 -42.88
N ALA A 384 -1.34 14.88 -43.37
CA ALA A 384 -0.04 15.07 -42.73
C ALA A 384 0.36 16.55 -42.70
N GLN A 385 0.10 17.29 -43.78
CA GLN A 385 0.37 18.71 -43.88
C GLN A 385 -0.43 19.52 -42.85
N ARG A 386 -1.74 19.28 -42.76
CA ARG A 386 -2.59 19.94 -41.75
C ARG A 386 -2.15 19.64 -40.32
N TRP A 387 -1.72 18.41 -40.04
CA TRP A 387 -1.18 18.07 -38.72
C TRP A 387 0.15 18.78 -38.44
N TRP A 388 1.05 18.84 -39.44
CA TRP A 388 2.34 19.52 -39.32
C TRP A 388 2.19 21.02 -39.06
N GLU A 389 1.25 21.67 -39.76
CA GLU A 389 0.91 23.09 -39.56
C GLU A 389 0.28 23.36 -38.17
N ARG A 390 -0.50 22.42 -37.64
CA ARG A 390 -1.18 22.58 -36.34
C ARG A 390 -0.28 22.32 -35.13
N GLU A 391 0.51 21.24 -35.16
CA GLU A 391 1.22 20.71 -33.99
C GLU A 391 2.71 20.44 -34.27
N GLY A 392 3.05 19.96 -35.47
CA GLY A 392 4.41 19.54 -35.81
C GLY A 392 5.45 20.66 -35.75
N GLN A 393 5.11 21.87 -36.21
CA GLN A 393 6.02 23.03 -36.18
C GLN A 393 6.37 23.48 -34.76
N GLN A 394 5.44 23.38 -33.82
CA GLN A 394 5.70 23.73 -32.41
C GLN A 394 6.62 22.70 -31.79
N LEU A 395 6.34 21.39 -31.95
CA LEU A 395 7.16 20.31 -31.41
C LEU A 395 8.61 20.34 -31.92
N LEU A 396 8.83 20.77 -33.16
CA LEU A 396 10.18 20.96 -33.71
C LEU A 396 10.91 22.16 -33.09
N ARG A 397 10.18 23.25 -32.77
CA ARG A 397 10.74 24.47 -32.15
C ARG A 397 10.99 24.32 -30.65
N THR A 398 10.23 23.48 -29.95
CA THR A 398 10.41 23.19 -28.52
C THR A 398 11.36 22.00 -28.28
N GLY A 399 12.06 21.52 -29.31
CA GLY A 399 13.16 20.57 -29.17
C GLY A 399 14.22 21.11 -28.18
N PRO A 400 14.82 20.26 -27.35
CA PRO A 400 15.58 20.70 -26.19
C PRO A 400 16.79 21.57 -26.58
N GLN A 401 16.81 22.82 -26.13
CA GLN A 401 18.04 23.62 -26.07
C GLN A 401 18.88 23.14 -24.88
N GLU A 402 20.10 22.70 -25.15
CA GLU A 402 21.13 22.43 -24.15
C GLU A 402 21.47 23.73 -23.39
N PRO A 403 21.42 23.76 -22.05
CA PRO A 403 22.03 24.84 -21.29
C PRO A 403 23.56 24.71 -21.30
N GLU A 404 24.26 25.85 -21.32
CA GLU A 404 25.71 25.97 -21.25
C GLU A 404 26.31 25.18 -20.06
N PRO A 405 27.53 24.63 -20.19
CA PRO A 405 28.14 23.78 -19.18
C PRO A 405 28.62 24.61 -17.99
N GLU A 406 27.78 24.72 -16.97
CA GLU A 406 28.23 24.97 -15.61
C GLU A 406 29.07 23.75 -15.19
N ALA A 407 30.33 23.98 -14.78
CA ALA A 407 31.35 22.97 -14.57
C ALA A 407 30.83 21.78 -13.73
N ALA A 408 30.45 20.71 -14.42
CA ALA A 408 30.07 19.46 -13.80
C ALA A 408 31.31 18.86 -13.12
N LEU A 409 31.26 18.78 -11.80
CA LEU A 409 32.03 17.78 -11.06
C LEU A 409 31.83 16.43 -11.76
N PRO A 410 32.89 15.62 -11.98
CA PRO A 410 32.78 14.43 -12.80
C PRO A 410 31.66 13.52 -12.28
N LEU A 411 30.63 13.33 -13.11
CA LEU A 411 29.59 12.34 -12.91
C LEU A 411 30.29 10.99 -12.81
N THR A 412 30.40 10.50 -11.57
CA THR A 412 30.74 9.11 -11.32
C THR A 412 29.62 8.30 -11.95
N GLU A 413 29.93 7.41 -12.89
CA GLU A 413 28.94 6.55 -13.54
C GLU A 413 28.08 5.88 -12.45
N THR A 414 26.82 6.32 -12.30
CA THR A 414 25.92 5.70 -11.34
C THR A 414 25.68 4.26 -11.82
N PRO A 415 26.02 3.22 -11.05
CA PRO A 415 25.79 1.85 -11.47
C PRO A 415 24.31 1.65 -11.84
N PRO A 416 24.02 0.88 -12.90
CA PRO A 416 22.66 0.76 -13.42
C PRO A 416 21.72 0.14 -12.38
N VAL A 417 20.46 0.57 -12.42
CA VAL A 417 19.40 0.03 -11.55
C VAL A 417 18.65 -1.05 -12.32
N SER A 418 18.75 -2.30 -11.86
CA SER A 418 17.98 -3.42 -12.39
C SER A 418 16.61 -3.48 -11.74
N LYS A 419 15.55 -3.59 -12.54
CA LYS A 419 14.18 -3.82 -12.08
C LYS A 419 13.75 -5.24 -12.45
N ARG A 420 13.08 -5.91 -11.52
CA ARG A 420 12.44 -7.23 -11.71
C ARG A 420 11.04 -7.18 -11.11
N GLU A 421 10.11 -7.83 -11.76
CA GLU A 421 8.71 -7.92 -11.35
C GLU A 421 8.33 -9.39 -11.11
N PHE A 422 7.35 -9.61 -10.24
CA PHE A 422 6.83 -10.93 -9.90
C PHE A 422 5.35 -10.83 -9.54
N ALA A 423 4.58 -11.88 -9.84
CA ALA A 423 3.14 -11.95 -9.61
C ALA A 423 2.77 -12.74 -8.35
N THR A 424 3.67 -13.59 -7.85
CA THR A 424 3.42 -14.43 -6.67
C THR A 424 4.57 -14.37 -5.65
N LEU A 425 4.30 -14.71 -4.38
CA LEU A 425 5.35 -14.83 -3.36
C LEU A 425 6.28 -16.02 -3.63
N SER A 426 5.78 -17.06 -4.28
CA SER A 426 6.59 -18.17 -4.78
C SER A 426 7.58 -17.71 -5.87
N GLU A 427 7.11 -16.92 -6.85
CA GLU A 427 7.98 -16.32 -7.87
C GLU A 427 9.03 -15.37 -7.28
N LEU A 428 8.72 -14.64 -6.21
CA LEU A 428 9.70 -13.84 -5.47
C LEU A 428 10.86 -14.68 -4.97
N ARG A 429 10.59 -15.87 -4.42
CA ARG A 429 11.63 -16.77 -3.92
C ARG A 429 12.54 -17.26 -5.05
N GLU A 430 11.95 -17.68 -6.16
CA GLU A 430 12.72 -18.11 -7.35
C GLU A 430 13.54 -16.96 -7.94
N LEU A 431 12.93 -15.76 -8.03
CA LEU A 431 13.60 -14.56 -8.50
C LEU A 431 14.79 -14.20 -7.60
N ALA A 432 14.61 -14.26 -6.28
CA ALA A 432 15.68 -14.03 -5.31
C ALA A 432 16.86 -14.99 -5.51
N GLN A 433 16.59 -16.29 -5.73
CA GLN A 433 17.64 -17.30 -6.01
C GLN A 433 18.38 -17.02 -7.33
N ARG A 434 17.66 -16.62 -8.39
CA ARG A 434 18.28 -16.24 -9.67
C ARG A 434 19.18 -15.02 -9.52
N VAL A 435 18.68 -13.96 -8.86
CA VAL A 435 19.43 -12.73 -8.60
C VAL A 435 20.64 -13.01 -7.69
N ALA A 436 20.47 -13.82 -6.65
CA ALA A 436 21.56 -14.23 -5.76
C ALA A 436 22.68 -14.97 -6.50
N THR A 437 22.33 -15.86 -7.42
CA THR A 437 23.30 -16.54 -8.30
C THR A 437 24.06 -15.53 -9.17
N GLN A 438 23.36 -14.57 -9.79
CA GLN A 438 24.01 -13.52 -10.60
C GLN A 438 24.95 -12.63 -9.77
N LEU A 439 24.56 -12.31 -8.54
CA LEU A 439 25.38 -11.53 -7.61
C LEU A 439 26.67 -12.28 -7.24
N ARG A 440 26.57 -13.57 -6.89
CA ARG A 440 27.73 -14.43 -6.59
C ARG A 440 28.70 -14.53 -7.77
N ASN A 441 28.18 -14.54 -9.00
CA ASN A 441 28.99 -14.63 -10.21
C ASN A 441 29.54 -13.28 -10.71
N GLY A 442 29.34 -12.18 -9.96
CA GLY A 442 29.94 -10.88 -10.28
C GLY A 442 29.21 -10.05 -11.34
N GLY A 443 28.00 -10.42 -11.77
CA GLY A 443 27.25 -9.68 -12.79
C GLY A 443 27.85 -9.69 -14.21
N ALA A 444 28.84 -10.56 -14.46
CA ALA A 444 29.43 -10.77 -15.77
C ALA A 444 28.81 -11.99 -16.46
N ALA A 445 28.04 -11.71 -17.52
CA ALA A 445 27.94 -12.54 -18.72
C ALA A 445 27.68 -11.62 -19.89
#